data_AF-A0A956PLK2-F1
#
_entry.id   AF-A0A956PLK2-F1
#
_cell.length_a   1.000
_cell.length_b   1.000
_cell.length_c   1.000
_cell.angle_alpha   90.00
_cell.angle_beta   90.00
_cell.angle_gamma   90.00
#
_symmetry.space_group_name_H-M   'P 1'
#
loop_
_entity.id
_entity.type
_entity.pdbx_description
1 polymer ?
#
loop_
_entity_poly.entity_id
_entity_poly.type
_entity_poly.pdbx_seq_one_letter_code
_entity_poly.pdbx_strand_id
1 'polypeptide(L)'
;MKTREVKKLTQARLPTRDAEFRIALYQDPADVAKEHIALIFGDIENGENVLTRVHSECFTGDVLGSLRCDCGEQLEAAMNLVGDSGAGLVLYLRQEGRGIGLLDKL
;
A
#
# COMPACT_ATOMS: atom_id res chain seq x y z
N MET A 1 10.74 1.33 24.14
CA MET A 1 9.67 1.14 23.14
C MET A 1 9.63 -0.35 22.82
N LYS A 2 8.56 -1.08 23.16
CA LYS A 2 8.44 -2.51 22.79
C LYS A 2 8.11 -2.56 21.30
N THR A 3 8.99 -3.14 20.49
CA THR A 3 8.71 -3.41 19.07
C THR A 3 7.53 -4.37 18.99
N ARG A 4 6.46 -3.97 18.29
CA ARG A 4 5.33 -4.85 18.03
C ARG A 4 5.56 -5.54 16.70
N GLU A 5 5.31 -6.84 16.68
CA GLU A 5 5.59 -7.69 15.52
C GLU A 5 4.46 -7.57 14.50
N VAL A 6 4.80 -7.32 13.23
CA VAL A 6 3.86 -7.24 12.12
C VAL A 6 3.71 -8.64 11.51
N LYS A 7 2.48 -9.15 11.40
CA LYS A 7 2.20 -10.50 10.92
C LYS A 7 1.67 -10.51 9.49
N LYS A 8 2.37 -11.19 8.56
CA LYS A 8 1.84 -11.49 7.21
C LYS A 8 0.75 -12.55 7.32
N LEU A 9 -0.46 -12.25 6.85
CA LEU A 9 -1.61 -13.16 6.88
C LEU A 9 -1.69 -14.03 5.63
N THR A 10 -1.53 -13.42 4.45
CA THR A 10 -1.62 -14.11 3.16
C THR A 10 -0.94 -13.30 2.05
N GLN A 11 -0.74 -13.93 0.89
CA GLN A 11 -0.30 -13.25 -0.33
C GLN A 11 -0.85 -13.93 -1.59
N ALA A 12 -0.97 -13.18 -2.68
CA ALA A 12 -1.41 -13.66 -3.99
C ALA A 12 -0.72 -12.91 -5.14
N ARG A 13 -0.81 -13.45 -6.36
CA ARG A 13 -0.46 -12.71 -7.59
C ARG A 13 -1.53 -11.67 -7.89
N LEU A 14 -1.10 -10.47 -8.24
CA LEU A 14 -1.95 -9.35 -8.65
C LEU A 14 -1.44 -8.80 -9.99
N PRO A 15 -1.88 -9.36 -11.11
CA PRO A 15 -1.64 -8.73 -12.40
C PRO A 15 -2.40 -7.40 -12.45
N THR A 16 -1.69 -6.32 -12.78
CA THR A 16 -2.28 -5.00 -13.03
C THR A 16 -2.11 -4.65 -14.50
N ARG A 17 -2.55 -3.45 -14.91
CA ARG A 17 -2.39 -2.98 -16.29
C ARG A 17 -0.92 -2.84 -16.66
N ASP A 18 -0.10 -2.34 -15.73
CA ASP A 18 1.25 -1.85 -16.03
C ASP A 18 2.35 -2.79 -15.50
N ALA A 19 2.05 -3.59 -14.47
CA ALA A 19 3.00 -4.55 -13.90
C ALA A 19 2.33 -5.75 -13.22
N GLU A 20 3.08 -6.83 -13.02
CA GLU A 20 2.64 -7.98 -12.24
C GLU A 20 3.19 -7.89 -10.81
N PHE A 21 2.31 -7.58 -9.86
CA PHE A 21 2.66 -7.50 -8.44
C PHE A 21 2.36 -8.80 -7.70
N ARG A 22 2.99 -8.96 -6.53
CA ARG A 22 2.48 -9.78 -5.44
C ARG A 22 1.75 -8.85 -4.47
N ILE A 23 0.50 -9.15 -4.14
CA ILE A 23 -0.24 -8.47 -3.08
C ILE A 23 -0.13 -9.30 -1.81
N ALA A 24 0.29 -8.68 -0.71
CA ALA A 24 0.39 -9.32 0.59
C ALA A 24 -0.41 -8.54 1.64
N LEU A 25 -1.13 -9.28 2.48
CA LEU A 25 -1.94 -8.73 3.57
C LEU A 25 -1.21 -8.91 4.90
N TYR A 26 -1.16 -7.84 5.68
CA TYR A 26 -0.51 -7.81 6.99
C TYR A 26 -1.51 -7.35 8.06
N GLN A 27 -1.47 -7.98 9.24
CA GLN A 27 -2.26 -7.54 10.39
C GLN A 27 -1.62 -6.32 11.05
N ASP A 28 -2.42 -5.31 11.37
CA ASP A 28 -1.95 -4.16 12.14
C ASP A 28 -1.61 -4.61 13.58
N PRO A 29 -0.38 -4.34 14.06
CA PRO A 29 0.06 -4.79 15.38
C PRO A 29 -0.58 -4.01 16.55
N ALA A 30 -1.25 -2.90 16.28
CA ALA A 30 -1.99 -2.10 17.25
C ALA A 30 -3.49 -2.38 17.23
N ASP A 31 -4.03 -2.90 16.13
CA ASP A 31 -5.44 -3.24 15.97
C ASP A 31 -5.60 -4.51 15.13
N VAL A 32 -5.89 -5.64 15.79
CA VAL A 32 -6.03 -6.95 15.12
C VAL A 32 -7.22 -7.03 14.16
N ALA A 33 -8.20 -6.12 14.28
CA ALA A 33 -9.33 -6.01 13.35
C ALA A 33 -8.96 -5.24 12.07
N LYS A 34 -7.75 -4.68 12.01
CA LYS A 34 -7.25 -3.86 10.91
C LYS A 34 -6.11 -4.57 10.19
N GLU A 35 -6.09 -4.35 8.89
CA GLU A 35 -5.13 -4.96 7.98
C GLU A 35 -4.50 -3.89 7.09
N HIS A 36 -3.29 -4.14 6.60
CA HIS A 36 -2.56 -3.29 5.66
C HIS A 36 -2.10 -4.14 4.49
N ILE A 37 -1.84 -3.49 3.36
CA ILE A 37 -1.48 -4.16 2.13
C ILE A 37 -0.05 -3.75 1.72
N ALA A 38 0.72 -4.71 1.23
CA ALA A 38 1.93 -4.44 0.47
C ALA A 38 1.74 -4.92 -0.98
N LEU A 39 1.98 -4.03 -1.93
CA LEU A 39 2.12 -4.35 -3.35
C LEU A 39 3.60 -4.48 -3.64
N ILE A 40 4.06 -5.69 -3.95
CA ILE A 40 5.48 -6.03 -4.07
C ILE A 40 5.78 -6.37 -5.52
N PHE A 41 6.78 -5.71 -6.10
CA PHE A 41 7.29 -5.96 -7.44
C PHE A 41 8.70 -6.54 -7.38
N GLY A 42 8.98 -7.55 -8.19
CA GLY A 42 10.28 -8.22 -8.23
C GLY A 42 10.66 -8.98 -6.95
N ASP A 43 11.96 -9.27 -6.81
CA ASP A 43 12.55 -9.82 -5.59
C ASP A 43 13.11 -8.70 -4.71
N ILE A 44 12.52 -8.54 -3.54
CA ILE A 44 12.89 -7.53 -2.53
C ILE A 44 13.60 -8.14 -1.32
N GLU A 45 13.68 -9.47 -1.21
CA GLU A 45 14.21 -10.14 -0.01
C GLU A 45 15.73 -9.98 0.10
N ASN A 46 16.41 -9.87 -1.04
CA ASN A 46 17.86 -9.70 -1.13
C ASN A 46 18.28 -8.33 -1.67
N GLY A 47 17.32 -7.42 -1.87
CA GLY A 47 17.57 -6.10 -2.44
C GLY A 47 18.14 -5.12 -1.41
N GLU A 48 19.23 -4.45 -1.74
CA GLU A 48 19.64 -3.22 -1.05
C GLU A 48 18.95 -2.02 -1.68
N ASN A 49 18.54 -1.03 -0.86
CA ASN A 49 17.89 0.20 -1.32
C ASN A 49 16.60 -0.02 -2.15
N VAL A 50 15.75 -0.96 -1.72
CA VAL A 50 14.46 -1.27 -2.36
C VAL A 50 13.58 -0.02 -2.44
N LEU A 51 13.19 0.37 -3.66
CA LEU A 51 12.30 1.52 -3.87
C LEU A 51 10.98 1.27 -3.14
N THR A 52 10.65 2.17 -2.21
CA THR A 52 9.49 1.99 -1.33
C THR A 52 8.62 3.24 -1.32
N ARG A 53 7.32 3.08 -1.57
CA ARG A 53 6.30 4.11 -1.33
C ARG A 53 5.47 3.72 -0.12
N VAL A 54 5.23 4.67 0.78
CA VAL A 54 4.18 4.55 1.80
C VAL A 54 2.99 5.40 1.36
N HIS A 55 1.83 4.78 1.25
CA HIS A 55 0.59 5.39 0.82
C HIS A 55 -0.48 5.19 1.89
N SER A 56 -1.04 6.29 2.39
CA SER A 56 -2.21 6.22 3.28
C SER A 56 -3.47 6.16 2.42
N GLU A 57 -4.31 5.17 2.71
CA GLU A 57 -5.60 4.97 2.06
C GLU A 57 -6.42 6.25 1.97
N CYS A 58 -6.97 6.50 0.78
CA CYS A 58 -7.91 7.56 0.51
C CYS A 58 -8.99 7.01 -0.44
N PHE A 59 -10.05 6.42 0.10
CA PHE A 59 -11.14 5.80 -0.65
C PHE A 59 -11.69 6.72 -1.76
N THR A 60 -11.95 7.99 -1.44
CA THR A 60 -12.48 8.95 -2.41
C THR A 60 -11.50 9.25 -3.54
N GLY A 61 -10.19 9.35 -3.27
CA GLY A 61 -9.18 9.61 -4.30
C GLY A 61 -8.79 8.36 -5.06
N ASP A 62 -8.42 7.30 -4.34
CA ASP A 62 -7.82 6.08 -4.86
C ASP A 62 -8.84 5.19 -5.58
N VAL A 63 -10.09 5.12 -5.08
CA VAL A 63 -11.12 4.23 -5.63
C VAL A 63 -12.11 4.98 -6.52
N LEU A 64 -12.51 6.20 -6.12
CA LEU A 64 -13.55 6.96 -6.83
C LEU A 64 -13.00 8.05 -7.77
N GLY A 65 -11.69 8.29 -7.79
CA GLY A 65 -11.08 9.31 -8.66
C GLY A 65 -11.49 10.75 -8.30
N SER A 66 -11.71 11.04 -7.02
CA SER A 66 -12.10 12.37 -6.54
C SER A 66 -11.08 13.44 -6.94
N LEU A 67 -11.52 14.48 -7.64
CA LEU A 67 -10.70 15.64 -8.04
C LEU A 67 -10.38 16.62 -6.89
N ARG A 68 -10.87 16.36 -5.67
CA ARG A 68 -10.58 17.20 -4.49
C ARG A 68 -9.22 16.92 -3.83
N CYS A 69 -8.56 15.85 -4.25
CA CYS A 69 -7.22 15.48 -3.80
C CYS A 69 -6.51 14.73 -4.92
N ASP A 70 -5.19 14.62 -4.81
CA ASP A 70 -4.33 13.94 -5.78
C ASP A 70 -3.94 12.52 -5.36
N CYS A 71 -4.57 11.95 -4.32
CA CYS A 71 -4.18 10.64 -3.77
C CYS A 71 -4.19 9.51 -4.80
N GLY A 72 -5.22 9.46 -5.67
CA GLY A 72 -5.31 8.44 -6.72
C GLY A 72 -4.17 8.56 -7.74
N GLU A 73 -3.88 9.77 -8.21
CA GLU A 73 -2.77 10.05 -9.13
C GLU A 73 -1.41 9.70 -8.48
N GLN A 74 -1.23 10.00 -7.19
CA GLN A 74 -0.03 9.63 -6.45
C GLN A 74 0.14 8.12 -6.31
N LEU A 75 -0.95 7.38 -6.07
CA LEU A 75 -0.91 5.92 -5.98
C LEU A 75 -0.53 5.30 -7.32
N GLU A 76 -1.19 5.72 -8.40
CA GLU A 76 -0.90 5.26 -9.76
C GLU A 76 0.55 5.55 -10.16
N ALA A 77 1.01 6.78 -9.95
CA ALA A 77 2.40 7.16 -10.23
C ALA A 77 3.41 6.30 -9.43
N ALA A 78 3.12 6.01 -8.16
CA ALA A 78 3.98 5.17 -7.35
C ALA A 78 4.00 3.71 -7.83
N MET A 79 2.86 3.15 -8.21
CA MET A 79 2.78 1.79 -8.76
C MET A 79 3.57 1.69 -10.06
N ASN A 80 3.46 2.67 -10.95
CA ASN A 80 4.22 2.71 -12.20
C ASN A 80 5.74 2.79 -11.96
N LEU A 81 6.19 3.72 -11.11
CA LEU A 81 7.61 3.84 -10.76
C LEU A 81 8.17 2.56 -10.12
N VAL A 82 7.39 1.89 -9.28
CA VAL A 82 7.77 0.60 -8.69
C VAL A 82 7.83 -0.50 -9.76
N GLY A 83 6.86 -0.56 -10.68
CA GLY A 83 6.86 -1.51 -11.80
C GLY A 83 8.08 -1.37 -12.72
N ASP A 84 8.61 -0.16 -12.86
CA ASP A 84 9.79 0.12 -13.70
C ASP A 84 11.12 -0.03 -12.95
N SER A 85 11.11 -0.20 -11.62
CA SER A 85 12.33 -0.22 -10.79
C SER A 85 13.09 -1.54 -10.79
N GLY A 86 12.54 -2.60 -11.37
CA GLY A 86 13.06 -3.97 -11.29
C GLY A 86 12.76 -4.68 -9.96
N ALA A 87 12.80 -3.97 -8.83
CA ALA A 87 12.36 -4.44 -7.52
C ALA A 87 11.93 -3.27 -6.61
N GLY A 88 10.75 -3.38 -6.02
CA GLY A 88 10.20 -2.31 -5.19
C GLY A 88 8.88 -2.70 -4.52
N LEU A 89 8.34 -1.81 -3.68
CA LEU A 89 7.04 -2.03 -3.06
C LEU A 89 6.27 -0.75 -2.73
N VAL A 90 4.94 -0.86 -2.72
CA VAL A 90 4.02 0.14 -2.20
C VAL A 90 3.34 -0.42 -0.94
N LEU A 91 3.54 0.22 0.20
CA LEU A 91 2.77 -0.03 1.42
C LEU A 91 1.50 0.80 1.38
N TYR A 92 0.36 0.14 1.27
CA TYR A 92 -0.96 0.74 1.34
C TYR A 92 -1.51 0.58 2.76
N LEU A 93 -1.33 1.62 3.57
CA LEU A 93 -1.76 1.67 4.95
C LEU A 93 -3.23 2.09 4.98
N ARG A 94 -4.09 1.23 5.55
CA ARG A 94 -5.54 1.46 5.63
C ARG A 94 -5.93 2.50 6.69
N GLN A 95 -5.34 3.68 6.61
CA GLN A 95 -5.44 4.78 7.57
C GLN A 95 -6.21 5.96 6.97
N GLU A 96 -7.43 5.67 6.51
CA GLU A 96 -8.33 6.66 5.91
C GLU A 96 -8.44 7.95 6.73
N GLY A 97 -8.49 9.07 6.02
CA GLY A 97 -8.65 10.40 6.63
C GLY A 97 -7.51 10.78 7.58
N ARG A 98 -6.29 10.26 7.37
CA ARG A 98 -5.16 10.41 8.31
C ARG A 98 -5.45 9.76 9.68
N GLY A 99 -6.23 8.69 9.68
CA GLY A 99 -6.58 7.90 10.86
C GLY A 99 -7.91 8.25 11.51
N ILE A 100 -8.63 9.30 11.08
CA ILE A 100 -9.98 9.62 11.58
C ILE A 100 -11.06 8.72 10.94
N GLY A 101 -10.70 7.98 9.89
CA GLY A 101 -11.64 7.11 9.17
C GLY A 101 -12.48 7.84 8.14
N LEU A 102 -13.23 7.07 7.35
CA LEU A 102 -14.05 7.62 6.26
C LEU A 102 -15.26 8.41 6.81
N LEU A 103 -15.84 7.96 7.92
CA LEU A 103 -17.03 8.58 8.51
C LEU A 103 -16.78 10.05 8.85
N ASP A 104 -15.69 10.34 9.56
CA ASP A 104 -15.35 11.71 9.99
C ASP A 104 -14.73 12.57 8.88
N LYS A 105 -14.31 11.94 7.78
CA LYS A 105 -13.77 12.64 6.60
C LYS A 105 -14.88 13.23 5.72
N LEU A 106 -16.07 12.62 5.70
CA LEU A 106 -17.22 13.00 4.87
C LEU A 106 -18.09 14.06 5.58
#